data_AF-A0A8S3QLV9-F1
#
_entry.id   AF-A0A8S3QLV9-F1
#
_cell.length_a   1.000
_cell.length_b   1.000
_cell.length_c   1.000
_cell.angle_alpha   90.00
_cell.angle_beta   90.00
_cell.angle_gamma   90.00
#
_symmetry.space_group_name_H-M   'P 1'
#
loop_
_entity.id
_entity.type
_entity.pdbx_description
1 polymer ?
#
loop_
_entity_poly.entity_id
_entity_poly.type
_entity_poly.pdbx_seq_one_letter_code
_entity_poly.pdbx_strand_id
1 'polypeptide(L)'
;MATKWELNRKFQTFYHDYVKMDKEETKINSRVVRNIVMKILEYVNRLDPKFKKYPQKVSNADEFDFSILYDTGIVHKEIHTKTQDKGPKSVTENGFLVPLKFKRHLEKLVRDAFEYLTNNFLIDQKVEVEDLSDSPAVTIIIGTDDLSVDLAPMVNVRLPFKDEFDWPQHGAQWPAQEKFNN
;
A
#
# COMPACT_ATOMS: atom_id res chain seq x y z
N MET A 1 -14.54 -26.78 33.23
CA MET A 1 -14.69 -25.50 32.49
C MET A 1 -13.56 -24.60 32.95
N ALA A 2 -12.74 -24.06 32.03
CA ALA A 2 -11.70 -23.10 32.40
C ALA A 2 -12.35 -21.79 32.87
N THR A 3 -11.83 -21.19 33.93
CA THR A 3 -12.33 -19.90 34.42
C THR A 3 -11.94 -18.77 33.46
N LYS A 4 -12.69 -17.65 33.48
CA LYS A 4 -12.36 -16.44 32.70
C LYS A 4 -10.90 -15.99 32.90
N TRP A 5 -10.37 -16.19 34.11
CA TRP A 5 -8.98 -15.89 34.46
C TRP A 5 -7.98 -16.80 33.77
N GLU A 6 -8.24 -18.10 33.72
CA GLU A 6 -7.37 -19.07 33.03
C GLU A 6 -7.37 -18.85 31.51
N LEU A 7 -8.53 -18.53 30.93
CA LEU A 7 -8.64 -18.15 29.51
C LEU A 7 -7.83 -16.89 29.21
N ASN A 8 -7.97 -15.83 30.01
CA ASN A 8 -7.19 -14.61 29.82
C ASN A 8 -5.69 -14.85 29.91
N ARG A 9 -5.24 -15.67 30.87
CA ARG A 9 -3.82 -16.02 30.99
C ARG A 9 -3.32 -16.78 29.77
N LYS A 10 -4.09 -17.76 29.28
CA LYS A 10 -3.74 -18.51 28.06
C LYS A 10 -3.70 -17.60 26.82
N PHE A 11 -4.63 -16.66 26.67
CA PHE A 11 -4.60 -15.70 25.57
C PHE A 11 -3.40 -14.75 25.66
N GLN A 12 -3.05 -14.28 26.85
CA GLN A 12 -1.87 -13.43 27.05
C GLN A 12 -0.59 -14.17 26.69
N THR A 13 -0.44 -15.41 27.17
CA THR A 13 0.71 -16.27 26.81
C THR A 13 0.75 -16.53 25.31
N PHE A 14 -0.38 -16.93 24.71
CA PHE A 14 -0.44 -17.16 23.26
C PHE A 14 -0.10 -15.89 22.46
N TYR A 15 -0.61 -14.74 22.89
CA TYR A 15 -0.29 -13.46 22.26
C TYR A 15 1.19 -13.15 22.37
N HIS A 16 1.80 -13.32 23.54
CA HIS A 16 3.22 -13.04 23.75
C HIS A 16 4.15 -13.99 23.01
N ASP A 17 3.79 -15.27 22.94
CA ASP A 17 4.66 -16.32 22.42
C ASP A 17 4.53 -16.48 20.90
N TYR A 18 3.36 -16.17 20.31
CA TYR A 18 3.07 -16.50 18.91
C TYR A 18 2.52 -15.34 18.06
N VAL A 19 1.85 -14.35 18.64
CA VAL A 19 1.18 -13.27 17.86
C VAL A 19 1.96 -11.97 17.89
N LYS A 20 2.58 -11.67 19.02
CA LYS A 20 3.43 -10.51 19.21
C LYS A 20 4.68 -10.77 18.38
N MET A 21 4.65 -10.30 17.14
CA MET A 21 5.81 -10.21 16.26
C MET A 21 7.01 -9.73 17.06
N ASP A 22 8.18 -10.30 16.80
CA ASP A 22 9.39 -9.80 17.42
C ASP A 22 9.54 -8.33 17.00
N LYS A 23 9.31 -7.46 17.98
CA LYS A 23 9.24 -6.02 17.77
C LYS A 23 10.57 -5.48 17.31
N GLU A 24 11.68 -6.12 17.66
CA GLU A 24 13.00 -5.67 17.24
C GLU A 24 13.32 -6.12 15.82
N GLU A 25 13.08 -7.39 15.47
CA GLU A 25 13.23 -7.89 14.10
C GLU A 25 12.36 -7.11 13.10
N THR A 26 11.06 -7.00 13.38
CA THR A 26 10.11 -6.25 12.53
C THR A 26 10.52 -4.79 12.38
N LYS A 27 11.10 -4.18 13.42
CA LYS A 27 11.56 -2.79 13.39
C LYS A 27 12.83 -2.61 12.57
N ILE A 28 13.75 -3.58 12.63
CA ILE A 28 14.94 -3.61 11.77
C ILE A 28 14.51 -3.77 10.32
N ASN A 29 13.70 -4.78 10.01
CA ASN A 29 13.21 -5.07 8.66
C ASN A 29 12.41 -3.89 8.10
N SER A 30 11.49 -3.33 8.89
CA SER A 30 10.72 -2.14 8.51
C SER A 30 11.62 -0.94 8.17
N ARG A 31 12.73 -0.74 8.90
CA ARG A 31 13.67 0.35 8.62
C ARG A 31 14.42 0.14 7.30
N VAL A 32 14.88 -1.08 7.04
CA VAL A 32 15.55 -1.44 5.79
C VAL A 32 14.60 -1.25 4.61
N VAL A 33 13.43 -1.87 4.67
CA VAL A 33 12.37 -1.79 3.65
C VAL A 33 11.98 -0.34 3.39
N ARG A 34 11.70 0.43 4.44
CA ARG A 34 11.32 1.83 4.32
C ARG A 34 12.40 2.64 3.60
N ASN A 35 13.68 2.45 3.94
CA ASN A 35 14.75 3.22 3.30
C ASN A 35 14.85 2.94 1.79
N ILE A 36 14.73 1.68 1.38
CA ILE A 36 14.82 1.28 -0.03
C ILE A 36 13.59 1.77 -0.80
N VAL A 37 12.39 1.51 -0.28
CA VAL A 37 11.15 1.94 -0.91
C VAL A 37 11.11 3.47 -1.05
N MET A 38 11.61 4.22 -0.07
CA MET A 38 11.70 5.67 -0.17
C MET A 38 12.58 6.14 -1.32
N LYS A 39 13.76 5.55 -1.49
CA LYS A 39 14.67 5.89 -2.61
C LYS A 39 14.03 5.55 -3.96
N ILE A 40 13.36 4.40 -4.06
CA ILE A 40 12.62 4.01 -5.25
C ILE A 40 11.53 5.05 -5.55
N LEU A 41 10.70 5.38 -4.56
CA LEU A 41 9.59 6.32 -4.74
C LEU A 41 10.05 7.76 -5.02
N GLU A 42 11.19 8.19 -4.47
CA GLU A 42 11.79 9.49 -4.82
C GLU A 42 12.19 9.54 -6.29
N TYR A 43 12.78 8.47 -6.82
CA TYR A 43 13.10 8.36 -8.25
C TYR A 43 11.84 8.29 -9.12
N VAL A 44 10.87 7.46 -8.74
CA VAL A 44 9.56 7.34 -9.42
C VAL A 44 8.87 8.71 -9.48
N ASN A 45 8.82 9.43 -8.36
CA ASN A 45 8.21 10.76 -8.29
C ASN A 45 8.95 11.80 -9.14
N ARG A 46 10.29 11.70 -9.24
CA ARG A 46 11.08 12.55 -10.14
C ARG A 46 10.72 12.35 -11.61
N LEU A 47 10.42 11.10 -12.02
CA LEU A 47 10.03 10.78 -13.39
C LEU A 47 8.55 11.05 -13.68
N ASP A 48 7.68 10.76 -12.71
CA ASP A 48 6.24 11.01 -12.79
C ASP A 48 5.73 11.56 -11.44
N PRO A 49 5.66 12.90 -11.30
CA PRO A 49 5.26 13.56 -10.06
C PRO A 49 3.83 13.26 -9.60
N LYS A 50 3.02 12.62 -10.44
CA LYS A 50 1.65 12.20 -10.09
C LYS A 50 1.66 11.05 -9.10
N PHE A 51 2.71 10.22 -9.06
CA PHE A 51 2.85 9.22 -8.01
C PHE A 51 3.28 9.89 -6.71
N LYS A 52 2.38 9.88 -5.73
CA LYS A 52 2.59 10.40 -4.39
C LYS A 52 2.73 9.25 -3.40
N LYS A 53 3.57 9.46 -2.39
CA LYS A 53 3.76 8.52 -1.30
C LYS A 53 2.52 8.45 -0.39
N TYR A 54 2.19 7.25 0.11
CA TYR A 54 1.26 7.03 1.22
C TYR A 54 1.93 6.24 2.37
N PRO A 55 1.36 6.23 3.60
CA PRO A 55 1.85 5.40 4.70
C PRO A 55 2.02 3.92 4.36
N GLN A 56 3.08 3.35 4.96
CA GLN A 56 3.39 1.93 4.99
C GLN A 56 2.39 1.19 5.88
N LYS A 57 1.94 0.02 5.43
CA LYS A 57 1.27 -0.97 6.26
C LYS A 57 2.22 -2.17 6.43
N VAL A 58 2.35 -2.67 7.64
CA VAL A 58 3.14 -3.87 7.95
C VAL A 58 2.15 -5.02 8.05
N SER A 59 2.32 -6.04 7.19
CA SER A 59 1.42 -7.19 7.13
C SER A 59 1.96 -8.34 7.96
N ASN A 60 3.25 -8.68 7.80
CA ASN A 60 4.01 -9.58 8.66
C ASN A 60 5.44 -9.04 8.92
N ALA A 61 6.27 -9.76 9.67
CA ALA A 61 7.66 -9.35 9.96
C ALA A 61 8.50 -9.17 8.69
N ASP A 62 8.17 -9.94 7.64
CA ASP A 62 8.91 -10.00 6.37
C ASP A 62 8.07 -9.57 5.15
N GLU A 63 6.79 -9.22 5.35
CA GLU A 63 5.87 -8.80 4.30
C GLU A 63 5.32 -7.39 4.56
N PHE A 64 5.53 -6.50 3.59
CA PHE A 64 5.22 -5.08 3.72
C PHE A 64 4.37 -4.57 2.56
N ASP A 65 3.28 -3.88 2.89
CA ASP A 65 2.38 -3.30 1.88
C ASP A 65 2.55 -1.77 1.84
N PHE A 66 2.80 -1.25 0.65
CA PHE A 66 2.83 0.19 0.38
C PHE A 66 1.74 0.57 -0.61
N SER A 67 0.85 1.45 -0.18
CA SER A 67 -0.08 2.10 -1.09
C SER A 67 0.63 3.27 -1.78
N ILE A 68 0.71 3.23 -3.11
CA ILE A 68 1.29 4.30 -3.91
C ILE A 68 0.15 5.10 -4.53
N LEU A 69 -0.08 6.31 -4.04
CA LEU A 69 -1.16 7.14 -4.54
C LEU A 69 -0.84 7.72 -5.90
N TYR A 70 -1.85 7.82 -6.74
CA TYR A 70 -1.80 8.51 -8.00
C TYR A 70 -2.71 9.72 -8.00
N ASP A 71 -2.11 10.86 -8.26
CA ASP A 71 -2.84 12.07 -8.54
C ASP A 71 -3.36 12.04 -9.97
N THR A 72 -4.63 11.67 -10.11
CA THR A 72 -5.32 11.70 -11.40
C THR A 72 -5.56 13.12 -11.90
N GLY A 73 -5.46 14.14 -11.04
CA GLY A 73 -5.88 15.52 -11.33
C GLY A 73 -7.40 15.69 -11.43
N ILE A 74 -8.17 14.64 -11.13
CA ILE A 74 -9.62 14.58 -11.39
C ILE A 74 -10.35 14.50 -10.05
N VAL A 75 -11.30 15.42 -9.87
CA VAL A 75 -12.29 15.35 -8.79
C VAL A 75 -13.37 14.38 -9.24
N HIS A 76 -13.26 13.11 -8.84
CA HIS A 76 -14.31 12.13 -9.13
C HIS A 76 -15.53 12.49 -8.28
N LYS A 77 -16.61 12.92 -8.93
CA LYS A 77 -17.89 13.24 -8.27
C LYS A 77 -18.72 11.98 -7.99
N GLU A 78 -18.46 10.90 -8.74
CA GLU A 78 -19.06 9.56 -8.59
C GLU A 78 -18.05 8.50 -9.10
N ILE A 79 -18.15 7.24 -8.65
CA ILE A 79 -17.46 6.12 -9.30
C ILE A 79 -18.26 5.72 -10.55
N HIS A 80 -18.16 6.55 -11.59
CA HIS A 80 -18.55 6.20 -12.94
C HIS A 80 -17.47 6.76 -13.88
N THR A 81 -16.62 5.86 -14.36
CA THR A 81 -15.30 6.15 -14.92
C THR A 81 -15.37 6.81 -16.31
N LYS A 82 -15.69 8.10 -16.41
CA LYS A 82 -15.41 8.89 -17.63
C LYS A 82 -14.60 10.13 -17.29
N THR A 83 -13.27 10.03 -17.40
CA THR A 83 -12.36 11.15 -17.34
C THR A 83 -12.42 11.89 -18.68
N GLN A 84 -12.94 13.11 -18.68
CA GLN A 84 -12.96 13.99 -19.86
C GLN A 84 -11.62 14.68 -20.16
N ASP A 85 -10.56 14.35 -19.43
CA ASP A 85 -9.21 14.71 -19.83
C ASP A 85 -8.59 13.60 -20.65
N LYS A 86 -7.90 13.98 -21.73
CA LYS A 86 -6.87 13.15 -22.38
C LYS A 86 -5.68 13.00 -21.42
N GLY A 87 -5.92 12.34 -20.29
CA GLY A 87 -4.94 11.99 -19.29
C GLY A 87 -3.97 10.93 -19.82
N PRO A 88 -2.89 10.63 -19.07
CA PRO A 88 -1.75 9.84 -19.52
C PRO A 88 -2.17 8.45 -20.04
N LYS A 89 -1.28 7.75 -20.76
CA LYS A 89 -1.46 6.47 -21.51
C LYS A 89 -2.28 5.32 -20.84
N SER A 90 -2.70 5.50 -19.59
CA SER A 90 -3.44 4.58 -18.73
C SER A 90 -4.96 4.80 -18.68
N VAL A 91 -5.51 5.64 -19.56
CA VAL A 91 -6.94 5.91 -19.70
C VAL A 91 -7.48 5.28 -21.01
N THR A 92 -8.70 4.76 -21.03
CA THR A 92 -9.38 4.33 -22.28
C THR A 92 -9.83 5.54 -23.10
N GLU A 93 -10.18 5.32 -24.37
CA GLU A 93 -10.75 6.36 -25.25
C GLU A 93 -12.02 7.02 -24.67
N ASN A 94 -12.72 6.30 -23.78
CA ASN A 94 -13.91 6.78 -23.10
C ASN A 94 -13.63 7.42 -21.74
N GLY A 95 -12.35 7.60 -21.36
CA GLY A 95 -12.00 8.20 -20.09
C GLY A 95 -11.96 7.22 -18.91
N PHE A 96 -11.91 5.92 -19.11
CA PHE A 96 -11.85 4.98 -17.98
C PHE A 96 -10.39 4.77 -17.57
N LEU A 97 -10.07 4.89 -16.28
CA LEU A 97 -8.78 4.41 -15.78
C LEU A 97 -8.68 2.90 -15.98
N VAL A 98 -7.56 2.43 -16.52
CA VAL A 98 -7.29 1.00 -16.72
C VAL A 98 -6.28 0.55 -15.66
N PRO A 99 -6.70 -0.17 -14.59
CA PRO A 99 -5.81 -0.56 -13.49
C PRO A 99 -4.56 -1.29 -13.96
N LEU A 100 -4.68 -2.18 -14.95
CA LEU A 100 -3.54 -2.92 -15.50
C LEU A 100 -2.49 -2.01 -16.18
N LYS A 101 -2.94 -1.00 -16.94
CA LYS A 101 -2.01 -0.04 -17.55
C LYS A 101 -1.32 0.80 -16.49
N PHE A 102 -2.05 1.10 -15.42
CA PHE A 102 -1.53 1.86 -14.30
C PHE A 102 -0.49 1.06 -13.50
N LYS A 103 -0.76 -0.22 -13.21
CA LYS A 103 0.22 -1.17 -12.66
C LYS A 103 1.48 -1.25 -13.53
N ARG A 104 1.33 -1.50 -14.85
CA ARG A 104 2.46 -1.62 -15.78
C ARG A 104 3.32 -0.36 -15.84
N HIS A 105 2.70 0.81 -15.75
CA HIS A 105 3.42 2.08 -15.72
C HIS A 105 4.22 2.24 -14.43
N LEU A 106 3.61 1.95 -13.27
CA LEU A 106 4.34 1.93 -11.99
C LEU A 106 5.48 0.91 -12.01
N GLU A 107 5.23 -0.32 -12.48
CA GLU A 107 6.23 -1.39 -12.55
C GLU A 107 7.45 -0.97 -13.37
N LYS A 108 7.21 -0.37 -14.55
CA LYS A 108 8.29 0.15 -15.37
C LYS A 108 9.12 1.19 -14.60
N LEU A 109 8.47 2.16 -13.96
CA LEU A 109 9.17 3.20 -13.20
C LEU A 109 9.95 2.62 -12.00
N VAL A 110 9.42 1.59 -11.35
CA VAL A 110 10.10 0.87 -10.26
C VAL A 110 11.32 0.12 -10.78
N ARG A 111 11.22 -0.56 -11.93
CA ARG A 111 12.38 -1.22 -12.58
C ARG A 111 13.45 -0.20 -12.99
N ASP A 112 13.05 0.90 -13.63
CA ASP A 112 13.95 1.99 -14.02
C ASP A 112 14.63 2.61 -12.77
N ALA A 113 13.89 2.76 -11.67
CA ALA A 113 14.43 3.23 -10.39
C ALA A 113 15.45 2.25 -9.81
N PHE A 114 15.15 0.95 -9.81
CA PHE A 114 16.05 -0.07 -9.31
C PHE A 114 17.37 -0.12 -10.11
N GLU A 115 17.28 -0.12 -11.44
CA GLU A 115 18.46 -0.10 -12.32
C GLU A 115 19.32 1.13 -12.04
N TYR A 116 18.70 2.31 -11.91
CA TYR A 116 19.43 3.53 -11.57
C TYR A 116 20.09 3.46 -10.18
N LEU A 117 19.36 3.06 -9.15
CA LEU A 117 19.87 3.01 -7.78
C LEU A 117 21.02 2.01 -7.64
N THR A 118 20.93 0.87 -8.32
CA THR A 118 21.98 -0.15 -8.36
C THR A 118 23.22 0.35 -9.10
N ASN A 119 23.06 0.91 -10.31
CA ASN A 119 24.17 1.39 -11.12
C ASN A 119 24.91 2.59 -10.50
N ASN A 120 24.26 3.31 -9.59
CA ASN A 120 24.84 4.46 -8.88
C ASN A 120 25.24 4.13 -7.42
N PHE A 121 25.22 2.85 -7.02
CA PHE A 121 25.58 2.40 -5.66
C PHE A 121 24.80 3.13 -4.56
N LEU A 122 23.51 3.41 -4.82
CA LEU A 122 22.63 4.11 -3.89
C LEU A 122 21.86 3.17 -2.97
N ILE A 123 21.91 1.86 -3.22
CA ILE A 123 21.36 0.80 -2.37
C ILE A 123 22.42 -0.29 -2.22
N ASP A 124 22.64 -0.74 -0.98
CA ASP A 124 23.62 -1.78 -0.67
C ASP A 124 22.98 -3.18 -0.66
N GLN A 125 21.65 -3.23 -0.61
CA GLN A 125 20.88 -4.46 -0.60
C GLN A 125 20.63 -4.94 -2.02
N LYS A 126 20.70 -6.26 -2.22
CA LYS A 126 20.16 -6.92 -3.41
C LYS A 126 18.65 -6.68 -3.41
N VAL A 127 18.10 -6.16 -4.50
CA VAL A 127 16.65 -6.02 -4.68
C VAL A 127 16.28 -6.68 -6.00
N GLU A 128 15.19 -7.42 -6.02
CA GLU A 128 14.64 -8.02 -7.23
C GLU A 128 13.21 -7.56 -7.38
N VAL A 129 12.81 -7.19 -8.61
CA VAL A 129 11.42 -6.90 -8.92
C VAL A 129 10.84 -8.16 -9.53
N GLU A 130 9.85 -8.77 -8.86
CA GLU A 130 9.22 -9.99 -9.35
C GLU A 130 8.65 -9.78 -10.75
N ASP A 131 8.60 -10.86 -11.53
CA ASP A 131 7.95 -10.84 -12.82
C ASP A 131 6.46 -10.51 -12.69
N LEU A 132 5.88 -10.06 -13.81
CA LEU A 132 4.53 -9.52 -13.85
C LEU A 132 3.52 -10.60 -13.43
N SER A 133 3.07 -10.52 -12.18
CA SER A 133 2.08 -11.42 -11.60
C SER A 133 0.65 -10.92 -11.81
N ASP A 134 -0.33 -11.80 -11.57
CA ASP A 134 -1.76 -11.43 -11.52
C ASP A 134 -2.11 -10.57 -10.29
N SER A 135 -1.16 -10.35 -9.36
CA SER A 135 -1.33 -9.46 -8.21
C SER A 135 -1.67 -8.03 -8.65
N PRO A 136 -2.50 -7.28 -7.93
CA PRO A 136 -2.69 -5.85 -8.20
C PRO A 136 -1.44 -5.00 -7.86
N ALA A 137 -0.48 -5.54 -7.12
CA ALA A 137 0.73 -4.85 -6.69
C ALA A 137 1.94 -5.15 -7.61
N VAL A 138 2.95 -4.29 -7.51
CA VAL A 138 4.31 -4.56 -7.98
C VAL A 138 5.11 -5.05 -6.78
N THR A 139 5.49 -6.32 -6.80
CA THR A 139 6.21 -6.96 -5.71
C THR A 139 7.72 -6.81 -5.91
N ILE A 140 8.42 -6.38 -4.85
CA ILE A 140 9.88 -6.35 -4.80
C ILE A 140 10.37 -7.19 -3.63
N ILE A 141 11.44 -7.93 -3.85
CA ILE A 141 12.12 -8.74 -2.83
C ILE A 141 13.42 -8.04 -2.45
N ILE A 142 13.67 -7.88 -1.15
CA ILE A 142 14.81 -7.15 -0.62
C ILE A 142 15.70 -8.08 0.24
N GLY A 143 16.99 -8.09 -0.07
CA GLY A 143 18.02 -8.73 0.73
C GLY A 143 18.08 -10.25 0.56
N THR A 144 18.78 -10.90 1.49
CA THR A 144 18.94 -12.37 1.56
C THR A 144 17.87 -13.03 2.43
N ASP A 145 17.15 -12.24 3.21
CA ASP A 145 16.07 -12.69 4.09
C ASP A 145 14.71 -12.66 3.37
N ASP A 146 14.73 -12.49 2.04
CA ASP A 146 13.57 -12.47 1.13
C ASP A 146 12.41 -11.57 1.63
N LEU A 147 12.74 -10.36 2.10
CA LEU A 147 11.73 -9.39 2.54
C LEU A 147 10.86 -8.99 1.35
N SER A 148 9.59 -9.39 1.38
CA SER A 148 8.64 -9.15 0.31
C SER A 148 7.90 -7.83 0.52
N VAL A 149 7.83 -7.02 -0.52
CA VAL A 149 7.23 -5.70 -0.47
C VAL A 149 6.30 -5.47 -1.64
N ASP A 150 5.02 -5.29 -1.34
CA ASP A 150 3.98 -5.02 -2.33
C ASP A 150 3.76 -3.51 -2.50
N LEU A 151 4.05 -3.01 -3.70
CA LEU A 151 3.78 -1.62 -4.10
C LEU A 151 2.46 -1.57 -4.87
N ALA A 152 1.37 -1.29 -4.17
CA ALA A 152 0.01 -1.26 -4.72
C ALA A 152 -0.35 0.14 -5.25
N PRO A 153 -0.51 0.32 -6.58
CA PRO A 153 -0.97 1.58 -7.13
C PRO A 153 -2.43 1.86 -6.75
N MET A 154 -2.72 3.02 -6.18
CA MET A 154 -4.04 3.43 -5.74
C MET A 154 -4.40 4.84 -6.23
N VAL A 155 -5.68 5.10 -6.45
CA VAL A 155 -6.19 6.45 -6.68
C VAL A 155 -6.91 6.89 -5.43
N ASN A 156 -6.52 8.03 -4.86
CA ASN A 156 -7.26 8.61 -3.74
C ASN A 156 -8.48 9.35 -4.27
N VAL A 157 -9.66 8.92 -3.84
CA VAL A 157 -10.92 9.55 -4.19
C VAL A 157 -11.67 9.92 -2.92
N ARG A 158 -12.02 11.20 -2.79
CA ARG A 158 -12.94 11.66 -1.75
C ARG A 158 -14.35 11.64 -2.32
N LEU A 159 -15.11 10.63 -1.95
CA LEU A 159 -16.52 10.49 -2.33
C LEU A 159 -17.41 10.88 -1.15
N PRO A 160 -18.61 11.42 -1.40
CA PRO A 160 -19.62 11.48 -0.37
C PRO A 160 -19.90 10.06 0.16
N PHE A 161 -20.01 9.94 1.49
CA PHE A 161 -20.48 8.71 2.10
C PHE A 161 -21.92 8.49 1.61
N LYS A 162 -22.18 7.37 0.96
CA LYS A 162 -23.50 7.13 0.37
C LYS A 162 -24.47 6.63 1.43
N ASP A 163 -25.70 7.10 1.38
CA ASP A 163 -26.78 6.67 2.27
C ASP A 163 -27.12 5.17 2.13
N GLU A 164 -26.69 4.51 1.05
CA GLU A 164 -26.83 3.06 0.85
C GLU A 164 -25.91 2.22 1.75
N PHE A 165 -24.83 2.81 2.27
CA PHE A 165 -24.02 2.17 3.30
C PHE A 165 -24.74 2.36 4.63
N ASP A 166 -25.55 1.39 5.02
CA ASP A 166 -26.22 1.30 6.34
C ASP A 166 -25.17 1.15 7.47
N TRP A 167 -24.38 2.20 7.68
CA TRP A 167 -23.27 2.27 8.62
C TRP A 167 -23.12 3.66 9.25
N PRO A 168 -23.01 3.75 10.59
CA PRO A 168 -23.21 2.65 11.53
C PRO A 168 -24.69 2.19 11.51
N GLN A 169 -24.92 0.89 11.71
CA GLN A 169 -26.27 0.32 11.69
C GLN A 169 -27.20 1.07 12.66
N HIS A 170 -28.47 1.22 12.29
CA HIS A 170 -29.45 1.90 13.12
C HIS A 170 -29.50 1.27 14.54
N GLY A 171 -29.26 2.09 15.57
CA GLY A 171 -29.19 1.65 16.97
C GLY A 171 -27.81 1.19 17.45
N ALA A 172 -26.79 1.22 16.58
CA ALA A 172 -25.41 0.98 17.00
C ALA A 172 -24.94 2.08 17.95
N GLN A 173 -24.43 1.68 19.12
CA GLN A 173 -23.79 2.58 20.08
C GLN A 173 -22.31 2.83 19.76
N TRP A 174 -21.76 2.15 18.75
CA TRP A 174 -20.36 2.27 18.33
C TRP A 174 -20.23 2.27 16.78
N PRO A 175 -19.34 3.10 16.20
CA PRO A 175 -18.55 4.13 16.87
C PRO A 175 -19.43 5.28 17.39
N ALA A 176 -18.97 5.95 18.45
CA ALA A 176 -19.72 7.04 19.09
C ALA A 176 -20.08 8.13 18.06
N GLN A 177 -21.34 8.59 18.08
CA GLN A 177 -21.89 9.54 17.10
C GLN A 177 -21.14 10.88 17.04
N GLU A 178 -20.45 11.26 18.12
CA GLU A 178 -19.62 12.47 18.20
C GLU A 178 -18.44 12.49 17.20
N LYS A 179 -18.07 11.34 16.63
CA LYS A 179 -16.98 11.23 15.63
C LYS A 179 -17.41 11.60 14.20
N PHE A 180 -18.68 11.92 13.96
CA PHE A 180 -19.24 12.17 12.63
C PHE A 180 -19.55 13.65 12.33
N ASN A 181 -19.39 14.55 13.29
CA ASN A 181 -19.78 15.97 13.19
C ASN A 181 -18.60 16.96 12.97
N ASN A 182 -17.44 16.51 12.50
CA ASN A 182 -16.28 17.37 12.16
C ASN A 182 -15.98 17.36 10.66
#